data_AF-A0A109FCT0-F1
#
_entry.id   AF-A0A109FCT0-F1
#
_cell.length_a   1.000
_cell.length_b   1.000
_cell.length_c   1.000
_cell.angle_alpha   90.00
_cell.angle_beta   90.00
_cell.angle_gamma   90.00
#
_symmetry.space_group_name_H-M   'P 1'
#
loop_
_entity.id
_entity.type
_entity.pdbx_description
1 polymer ?
#
loop_
_entity_poly.entity_id
_entity_poly.type
_entity_poly.pdbx_seq_one_letter_code
_entity_poly.pdbx_strand_id
1 'polypeptide(L)'
;PAREPHTPPQVSTAQSPNRETTWSKSQAPRSEAMVGPRFEQTSELFQPRPLAAIELIKEEPIRLVEGRVAACDGGGGALGHPRIFINLDKEGPHSCTYCGIRYEKDHHHH
;
A
#
# COMPACT_ATOMS: atom_id res chain seq x y z
N PRO A 1 36.12 0.57 -8.79
CA PRO A 1 35.47 0.20 -7.51
C PRO A 1 34.01 0.65 -7.56
N ALA A 2 33.05 -0.19 -7.17
CA ALA A 2 31.66 0.26 -7.07
C ALA A 2 31.59 1.39 -6.03
N ARG A 3 31.05 2.55 -6.41
CA ARG A 3 30.95 3.71 -5.51
C ARG A 3 30.01 3.32 -4.36
N GLU A 4 30.48 3.47 -3.13
CA GLU A 4 29.70 3.11 -1.94
C GLU A 4 28.38 3.91 -1.91
N PRO A 5 27.30 3.30 -1.38
CA PRO A 5 26.03 3.99 -1.18
C PRO A 5 26.24 5.16 -0.22
N HIS A 6 26.20 6.38 -0.75
CA HIS A 6 26.35 7.62 0.00
C HIS A 6 25.06 8.43 -0.13
N THR A 7 23.99 7.91 0.47
CA THR A 7 22.80 8.76 0.68
C THR A 7 23.25 9.94 1.56
N PRO A 8 23.08 11.21 1.13
CA PRO A 8 23.49 12.35 1.93
C PRO A 8 22.83 12.30 3.31
N PRO A 9 23.51 12.67 4.42
CA PRO A 9 22.99 12.54 5.79
C PRO A 9 21.71 13.34 6.06
N GLN A 10 21.40 14.29 5.17
CA GLN A 10 20.22 15.16 5.22
C GLN A 10 18.95 14.47 4.68
N VAL A 11 19.10 13.33 3.99
CA VAL A 11 18.01 12.64 3.28
C VAL A 11 17.46 11.50 4.13
N SER A 12 16.14 11.50 4.34
CA SER A 12 15.46 10.44 5.07
C SER A 12 15.65 9.09 4.38
N THR A 13 16.01 8.07 5.16
CA THR A 13 16.15 6.67 4.71
C THR A 13 14.82 5.92 4.67
N ALA A 14 13.71 6.53 5.13
CA ALA A 14 12.39 5.92 5.13
C ALA A 14 11.90 5.67 3.70
N GLN A 15 11.32 4.49 3.45
CA GLN A 15 10.88 4.08 2.12
C GLN A 15 9.80 5.01 1.53
N SER A 16 8.89 5.52 2.35
CA SER A 16 7.87 6.53 2.01
C SER A 16 7.66 7.50 3.19
N PRO A 17 6.92 8.61 3.03
CA PRO A 17 6.65 9.53 4.14
C PRO A 17 5.87 8.90 5.31
N ASN A 18 5.06 7.87 5.04
CA ASN A 18 4.24 7.16 6.02
C ASN A 18 4.75 5.74 6.36
N ARG A 19 5.90 5.30 5.83
CA ARG A 19 6.43 3.96 6.08
C ARG A 19 7.95 3.92 5.98
N GLU A 20 8.58 3.37 7.01
CA GLU A 20 10.05 3.30 7.09
C GLU A 20 10.63 2.16 6.24
N THR A 21 9.99 0.99 6.26
CA THR A 21 10.54 -0.26 5.71
C THR A 21 9.95 -0.64 4.34
N THR A 22 10.63 -1.56 3.65
CA THR A 22 10.12 -2.15 2.41
C THR A 22 8.89 -3.04 2.67
N TRP A 23 8.15 -3.36 1.60
CA TRP A 23 6.93 -4.18 1.63
C TRP A 23 6.93 -5.30 0.58
N SER A 24 8.03 -5.51 -0.13
CA SER A 24 8.24 -6.65 -1.03
C SER A 24 9.67 -7.17 -0.92
N LYS A 25 9.84 -8.48 -1.12
CA LYS A 25 11.14 -9.17 -1.00
C LYS A 25 12.19 -8.64 -1.98
N SER A 26 11.76 -8.23 -3.17
CA SER A 26 12.64 -7.73 -4.23
C SER A 26 12.75 -6.19 -4.25
N GLN A 27 12.15 -5.50 -3.28
CA GLN A 27 12.20 -4.04 -3.23
C GLN A 27 13.54 -3.59 -2.63
N ALA A 28 14.29 -2.77 -3.38
CA ALA A 28 15.49 -2.13 -2.88
C ALA A 28 15.13 -1.10 -1.79
N PRO A 29 15.84 -1.09 -0.65
CA PRO A 29 15.63 -0.09 0.39
C PRO A 29 16.10 1.29 -0.08
N ARG A 30 15.43 2.35 0.38
CA ARG A 30 15.78 3.72 -0.02
C ARG A 30 17.22 4.11 0.34
N SER A 31 17.77 3.57 1.42
CA SER A 31 19.18 3.77 1.80
C SER A 31 20.18 3.41 0.70
N GLU A 32 19.81 2.50 -0.21
CA GLU A 32 20.60 2.03 -1.34
C GLU A 32 20.15 2.63 -2.68
N ALA A 33 19.13 3.49 -2.70
CA ALA A 33 18.59 4.04 -3.94
C ALA A 33 19.41 5.23 -4.46
N MET A 34 19.94 6.06 -3.56
CA MET A 34 20.60 7.34 -3.88
C MET A 34 22.11 7.19 -4.07
N VAL A 35 22.52 6.17 -4.84
CA VAL A 35 23.93 5.84 -5.06
C VAL A 35 24.43 6.43 -6.38
N GLY A 36 25.58 7.09 -6.30
CA GLY A 36 26.34 7.50 -7.48
C GLY A 36 26.12 8.94 -7.91
N PRO A 37 26.80 9.36 -8.99
CA PRO A 37 26.89 10.76 -9.40
C PRO A 37 25.57 11.35 -9.90
N ARG A 38 24.56 10.52 -10.20
CA ARG A 38 23.26 10.99 -10.72
C ARG A 38 22.47 11.84 -9.73
N PHE A 39 22.76 11.70 -8.44
CA PHE A 39 22.07 12.44 -7.38
C PHE A 39 22.92 13.58 -6.81
N GLU A 40 24.14 13.74 -7.31
CA GLU A 40 24.99 14.85 -6.94
C GLU A 40 24.36 16.17 -7.41
N GLN A 41 24.31 17.18 -6.54
CA GLN A 41 23.66 18.47 -6.78
C GLN A 41 22.14 18.41 -7.08
N THR A 42 21.48 17.26 -6.85
CA THR A 42 20.03 17.13 -6.97
C THR A 42 19.37 17.46 -5.63
N SER A 43 18.34 18.32 -5.65
CA SER A 43 17.55 18.59 -4.45
C SER A 43 16.55 17.46 -4.20
N GLU A 44 16.72 16.78 -3.07
CA GLU A 44 15.85 15.69 -2.61
C GLU A 44 14.40 16.14 -2.40
N LEU A 45 14.20 17.39 -1.98
CA LEU A 45 12.88 17.94 -1.64
C LEU A 45 11.89 17.89 -2.81
N PHE A 46 12.41 17.93 -4.04
CA PHE A 46 11.60 17.91 -5.26
C PHE A 46 11.55 16.53 -5.92
N GLN A 47 12.19 15.51 -5.34
CA GLN A 47 12.12 14.15 -5.86
C GLN A 47 10.76 13.50 -5.50
N PRO A 48 10.17 12.69 -6.40
CA PRO A 48 8.91 12.00 -6.12
C PRO A 48 8.99 11.12 -4.87
N ARG A 49 8.13 11.40 -3.89
CA ARG A 49 8.06 10.66 -2.63
C ARG A 49 6.61 10.41 -2.21
N PRO A 50 5.88 9.56 -2.95
CA PRO A 50 4.47 9.28 -2.67
C PRO A 50 4.29 8.51 -1.37
N LEU A 51 3.08 8.56 -0.82
CA LEU A 51 2.66 7.74 0.31
C LEU A 51 2.58 6.26 -0.10
N ALA A 52 2.94 5.37 0.82
CA ALA A 52 2.80 3.93 0.63
C ALA A 52 1.33 3.53 0.82
N ALA A 53 0.72 2.99 -0.24
CA ALA A 53 -0.67 2.59 -0.25
C ALA A 53 -1.01 1.49 0.78
N ILE A 54 -0.02 0.67 1.18
CA ILE A 54 -0.21 -0.39 2.18
C ILE A 54 -0.64 0.15 3.56
N GLU A 55 -0.15 1.33 3.96
CA GLU A 55 -0.58 1.95 5.22
C GLU A 55 -1.93 2.65 5.04
N LEU A 56 -2.17 3.28 3.90
CA LEU A 56 -3.46 3.94 3.61
C LEU A 56 -4.62 2.95 3.61
N ILE A 57 -4.47 1.78 2.97
CA ILE A 57 -5.54 0.78 2.94
C ILE A 57 -5.73 0.07 4.29
N LYS A 58 -4.71 0.07 5.14
CA LYS A 58 -4.79 -0.47 6.50
C LYS A 58 -5.65 0.42 7.40
N GLU A 59 -5.66 1.73 7.16
CA GLU A 59 -6.51 2.70 7.85
C GLU A 59 -7.99 2.60 7.42
N GLU A 60 -8.29 2.14 6.20
CA GLU A 60 -9.66 1.97 5.72
C GLU A 60 -10.42 0.94 6.59
N PRO A 61 -11.61 1.29 7.12
CA PRO A 61 -12.38 0.42 7.99
C PRO A 61 -12.90 -0.82 7.27
N ILE A 62 -13.14 -1.88 8.05
CA ILE A 62 -13.76 -3.10 7.55
C ILE A 62 -15.25 -2.81 7.31
N ARG A 63 -15.75 -3.20 6.14
CA ARG A 63 -17.16 -3.04 5.77
C ARG A 63 -17.94 -4.30 6.18
N LEU A 64 -18.87 -4.12 7.11
CA LEU A 64 -19.76 -5.21 7.54
C LEU A 64 -20.87 -5.42 6.51
N VAL A 65 -21.17 -6.68 6.20
CA VAL A 65 -22.27 -7.06 5.31
C VAL A 65 -23.09 -8.18 5.94
N GLU A 66 -24.41 -8.13 5.78
CA GLU A 66 -25.32 -9.13 6.37
C GLU A 66 -25.24 -10.51 5.67
N GLY A 67 -24.82 -10.51 4.40
CA GLY A 67 -24.76 -11.71 3.56
C GLY A 67 -23.45 -12.49 3.67
N ARG A 68 -23.46 -13.74 3.19
CA ARG A 68 -22.26 -14.59 3.08
C ARG A 68 -21.30 -14.17 1.96
N VAL A 69 -21.72 -13.26 1.09
CA VAL A 69 -20.96 -12.77 -0.07
C VAL A 69 -20.99 -11.25 -0.10
N ALA A 70 -19.83 -10.62 -0.19
CA ALA A 70 -19.71 -9.20 -0.51
C ALA A 70 -19.48 -8.98 -2.02
N ALA A 71 -20.11 -7.97 -2.60
CA ALA A 71 -19.84 -7.53 -3.96
C ALA A 71 -19.00 -6.25 -3.92
N CYS A 72 -17.89 -6.23 -4.67
CA CYS A 72 -16.99 -5.08 -4.74
C CYS A 72 -16.69 -4.74 -6.20
N ASP A 73 -16.90 -3.49 -6.58
CA ASP A 73 -16.55 -2.93 -7.90
C ASP A 73 -15.60 -1.73 -7.77
N GLY A 74 -15.07 -1.46 -6.58
CA GLY A 74 -14.17 -0.32 -6.32
C GLY A 74 -14.86 1.03 -6.23
N GLY A 75 -16.20 1.10 -6.41
CA GLY A 75 -16.95 2.35 -6.44
C GLY A 75 -16.91 3.04 -7.80
N GLY A 76 -17.91 3.89 -8.09
CA GLY A 76 -17.98 4.63 -9.35
C GLY A 76 -18.35 3.79 -10.58
N GLY A 77 -18.84 2.57 -10.40
CA GLY A 77 -19.28 1.69 -11.48
C GLY A 77 -18.14 1.34 -12.44
N ALA A 78 -18.20 1.85 -13.67
CA ALA A 78 -17.18 1.58 -14.69
C ALA A 78 -15.82 2.25 -14.40
N LEU A 79 -15.76 3.23 -13.49
CA LEU A 79 -14.50 3.90 -13.10
C LEU A 79 -13.71 3.11 -12.04
N GLY A 80 -14.30 2.06 -11.48
CA GLY A 80 -13.66 1.18 -10.52
C GLY A 80 -12.97 -0.01 -11.20
N HIS A 81 -13.04 -1.16 -10.56
CA HIS A 81 -12.51 -2.42 -11.09
C HIS A 81 -13.65 -3.38 -11.46
N PRO A 82 -13.38 -4.47 -12.20
CA PRO A 82 -14.41 -5.46 -12.49
C PRO A 82 -15.08 -5.96 -11.20
N ARG A 83 -16.41 -6.04 -11.22
CA ARG A 83 -17.17 -6.50 -10.06
C ARG A 83 -16.74 -7.92 -9.69
N ILE A 84 -16.29 -8.09 -8.45
CA ILE A 84 -16.00 -9.39 -7.87
C ILE A 84 -16.92 -9.70 -6.70
N PHE A 85 -17.02 -10.99 -6.39
CA PHE A 85 -17.77 -11.53 -5.28
C PHE A 85 -16.80 -12.22 -4.32
N ILE A 86 -16.80 -11.77 -3.06
CA ILE A 86 -15.86 -12.21 -2.02
C ILE A 86 -16.63 -13.10 -1.05
N ASN A 87 -16.13 -14.31 -0.80
CA ASN A 87 -16.74 -15.24 0.15
C ASN A 87 -16.37 -14.84 1.60
N LEU A 88 -17.37 -14.74 2.46
CA LEU A 88 -17.28 -14.39 3.88
C LEU A 88 -17.76 -15.52 4.81
N ASP A 89 -17.81 -16.77 4.32
CA ASP A 89 -18.17 -17.94 5.14
C ASP A 89 -17.15 -18.20 6.27
N LYS A 90 -15.90 -17.79 6.07
CA LYS A 90 -14.85 -17.87 7.09
C LYS A 90 -14.84 -16.58 7.92
N GLU A 91 -14.64 -16.73 9.22
CA GLU A 91 -14.52 -15.60 10.15
C GLU A 91 -13.36 -14.67 9.80
N GLY A 92 -13.50 -13.39 10.17
CA GLY A 92 -12.50 -12.35 9.96
C GLY A 92 -12.63 -11.59 8.64
N PRO A 93 -11.81 -10.54 8.45
CA PRO A 93 -11.87 -9.67 7.29
C PRO A 93 -11.25 -10.32 6.04
N HIS A 94 -11.99 -10.32 4.95
CA HIS A 94 -11.54 -10.75 3.62
C HIS A 94 -11.35 -9.53 2.72
N SER A 95 -10.19 -9.43 2.08
CA SER A 95 -9.84 -8.29 1.23
C SER A 95 -10.25 -8.50 -0.23
N CYS A 96 -10.74 -7.43 -0.87
CA CYS A 96 -10.84 -7.36 -2.32
C CYS A 96 -9.45 -7.42 -2.97
N THR A 97 -9.28 -8.25 -4.00
CA THR A 97 -8.00 -8.45 -4.69
C THR A 97 -7.54 -7.26 -5.54
N TYR A 98 -8.44 -6.32 -5.84
CA TYR A 98 -8.14 -5.13 -6.63
C TYR A 98 -7.81 -3.92 -5.75
N CYS A 99 -8.77 -3.48 -4.93
CA CYS A 99 -8.65 -2.25 -4.14
C CYS A 99 -8.14 -2.47 -2.71
N GLY A 100 -8.13 -3.73 -2.21
CA GLY A 100 -7.70 -4.05 -0.84
C GLY A 100 -8.71 -3.75 0.26
N ILE A 101 -9.89 -3.19 -0.07
CA ILE A 101 -10.97 -2.96 0.90
C ILE A 101 -11.36 -4.30 1.54
N ARG A 102 -11.54 -4.28 2.86
CA ARG A 102 -11.86 -5.46 3.67
C ARG A 102 -13.35 -5.54 3.97
N TYR A 103 -13.88 -6.74 3.89
CA TYR A 103 -15.28 -7.07 4.18
C TYR A 103 -15.35 -8.17 5.22
N GLU A 104 -16.36 -8.11 6.07
CA GLU A 104 -16.63 -9.13 7.08
C GLU A 104 -18.13 -9.31 7.23
N LYS A 105 -18.56 -10.53 7.58
CA LYS A 105 -19.97 -10.81 7.78
C LYS A 105 -20.42 -10.24 9.12
N ASP A 106 -21.54 -9.53 9.14
CA ASP A 106 -22.12 -9.07 10.39
C ASP A 106 -22.72 -10.25 11.16
N HIS A 107 -22.22 -10.48 12.37
CA HIS A 107 -22.64 -11.55 13.27
C HIS A 107 -23.70 -11.10 14.30
N HIS A 108 -24.07 -9.81 14.33
CA HIS A 108 -24.96 -9.24 15.33
C HIS A 108 -26.46 -9.36 15.02
N HIS A 109 -26.83 -9.94 13.87
CA HIS A 109 -28.22 -10.21 13.50
C HIS A 109 -28.60 -11.66 13.79
N HIS A 110 -28.93 -11.93 15.05
CA HIS A 110 -29.69 -13.09 15.51
C HIS A 110 -30.91 -12.63 16.30
#